data_AF-A0A175YP05-F1
#
_entry.id   AF-A0A175YP05-F1
#
_cell.length_a   1.000
_cell.length_b   1.000
_cell.length_c   1.000
_cell.angle_alpha   90.00
_cell.angle_beta   90.00
_cell.angle_gamma   90.00
#
_symmetry.space_group_name_H-M   'P 1'
#
loop_
_entity.id
_entity.type
_entity.pdbx_description
1 polymer ?
#
loop_
_entity_poly.entity_id
_entity_poly.type
_entity_poly.pdbx_seq_one_letter_code
_entity_poly.pdbx_strand_id
1 'polypeptide(L)'
;MFFTDSDKILNDLTVALYQQPIDFRKLTEYTHQFKGSTSSIGAQRLRDGCDAFHNFSCEQNAEGCMRSLQQVKQEYLIVKEKLQNLITVCS
;
A
#
# COMPACT_ATOMS: atom_id res chain seq x y z
N MET A 1 2.47 -14.64 -6.19
CA MET A 1 3.17 -13.45 -6.73
C MET A 1 2.57 -12.16 -6.16
N PHE A 2 1.28 -11.85 -6.39
CA PHE A 2 0.63 -10.64 -5.86
C PHE A 2 0.95 -10.28 -4.39
N PHE A 3 0.80 -11.22 -3.44
CA PHE A 3 1.09 -10.93 -2.04
C PHE A 3 2.58 -10.62 -1.77
N THR A 4 3.49 -11.32 -2.45
CA THR A 4 4.92 -11.16 -2.24
C THR A 4 5.39 -9.79 -2.73
N ASP A 5 4.94 -9.37 -3.91
CA ASP A 5 5.25 -8.04 -4.46
C ASP A 5 4.62 -6.92 -3.62
N SER A 6 3.36 -7.08 -3.20
CA SER A 6 2.67 -6.09 -2.36
C SER A 6 3.28 -5.96 -0.96
N ASP A 7 3.65 -7.06 -0.30
CA ASP A 7 4.33 -7.02 1.01
C ASP A 7 5.68 -6.27 0.92
N LYS A 8 6.43 -6.49 -0.17
CA LYS A 8 7.71 -5.81 -0.38
C LYS A 8 7.53 -4.31 -0.57
N ILE A 9 6.60 -3.88 -1.42
CA ILE A 9 6.33 -2.47 -1.67
C ILE A 9 5.79 -1.77 -0.41
N LEU A 10 4.90 -2.42 0.36
CA LEU A 10 4.42 -1.89 1.64
C LEU A 10 5.54 -1.70 2.66
N ASN A 11 6.46 -2.65 2.71
CA ASN A 11 7.64 -2.54 3.57
C ASN A 11 8.54 -1.38 3.13
N ASP A 12 8.83 -1.26 1.84
CA ASP A 12 9.68 -0.20 1.29
C ASP A 12 9.06 1.20 1.51
N LEU A 13 7.74 1.33 1.35
CA LEU A 13 6.98 2.53 1.69
C LEU A 13 7.09 2.88 3.18
N THR A 14 7.01 1.87 4.05
CA THR A 14 7.18 2.07 5.50
C THR A 14 8.57 2.57 5.81
N VAL A 15 9.60 1.89 5.30
CA VAL A 15 11.00 2.28 5.55
C VAL A 15 11.27 3.70 5.05
N ALA A 16 10.80 4.05 3.85
CA ALA A 16 10.97 5.39 3.28
C ALA A 16 10.24 6.47 4.08
N LEU A 17 9.07 6.16 4.65
CA LEU A 17 8.29 7.11 5.44
C LEU A 17 8.85 7.35 6.85
N TYR A 18 9.49 6.35 7.44
CA TYR A 18 10.10 6.45 8.76
C TYR A 18 11.59 6.87 8.72
N GLN A 19 12.21 6.95 7.54
CA GLN A 19 13.54 7.54 7.37
C GLN A 19 13.47 9.07 7.46
N GLN A 20 14.42 9.68 8.18
CA GLN A 20 14.63 11.13 8.19
C GLN A 20 15.96 11.48 7.49
N PRO A 21 15.97 12.44 6.56
CA PRO A 21 14.80 13.16 6.01
C PRO A 21 13.92 12.25 5.12
N ILE A 22 12.61 12.51 5.11
CA ILE A 22 11.64 11.74 4.31
C ILE A 22 11.87 12.01 2.83
N ASP A 23 12.12 10.94 2.06
CA ASP A 23 12.30 11.03 0.61
C ASP A 23 10.96 10.85 -0.12
N PHE A 24 10.23 11.96 -0.25
CA PHE A 24 8.92 11.98 -0.91
C PHE A 24 8.97 11.58 -2.40
N ARG A 25 10.13 11.70 -3.06
CA ARG A 25 10.29 11.19 -4.43
C ARG A 25 10.19 9.67 -4.48
N LYS A 26 10.87 8.98 -3.57
CA LYS A 26 10.75 7.51 -3.44
C LYS A 26 9.32 7.09 -3.11
N LEU A 27 8.64 7.80 -2.19
CA LEU A 27 7.25 7.52 -1.86
C LEU A 27 6.34 7.59 -3.09
N THR A 28 6.55 8.60 -3.94
CA THR A 28 5.76 8.79 -5.16
C THR A 28 5.99 7.64 -6.15
N GLU A 29 7.24 7.21 -6.32
CA GLU A 29 7.62 6.10 -7.21
C GLU A 29 7.04 4.75 -6.75
N TYR A 30 7.11 4.46 -5.44
CA TYR A 30 6.51 3.25 -4.87
C TYR A 30 4.99 3.24 -4.98
N THR A 31 4.34 4.38 -4.80
CA THR A 31 2.87 4.48 -4.91
C THR A 31 2.40 4.20 -6.34
N HIS A 32 3.17 4.63 -7.34
CA HIS A 32 2.87 4.35 -8.74
C HIS A 32 2.95 2.85 -9.06
N GLN A 33 3.97 2.15 -8.55
CA GLN A 33 4.09 0.70 -8.69
C GLN A 33 2.95 -0.04 -7.97
N PHE A 34 2.61 0.39 -6.75
CA PHE A 34 1.59 -0.26 -5.94
C PHE A 34 0.18 -0.12 -6.53
N LYS A 35 -0.13 1.01 -7.16
CA LYS A 35 -1.39 1.22 -7.89
C LYS A 35 -1.56 0.24 -9.06
N GLY A 36 -0.46 -0.11 -9.74
CA GLY A 36 -0.44 -1.14 -10.77
C GLY A 36 -0.83 -2.52 -10.20
N SER A 37 -0.27 -2.90 -9.06
CA SER A 37 -0.51 -4.21 -8.43
C SER A 37 -1.91 -4.36 -7.84
N THR A 38 -2.49 -3.29 -7.31
CA THR A 38 -3.83 -3.32 -6.67
C THR A 38 -4.99 -3.33 -7.66
N SER A 39 -4.74 -2.92 -8.91
CA SER A 39 -5.77 -2.85 -9.98
C SER A 39 -6.34 -4.21 -10.38
N SER A 40 -5.65 -5.32 -10.07
CA SER A 40 -6.06 -6.68 -10.50
C SER A 40 -6.86 -7.47 -9.47
N ILE A 41 -6.96 -7.04 -8.20
CA ILE A 41 -7.60 -7.81 -7.12
C ILE A 41 -9.02 -7.33 -6.78
N GLY A 42 -9.47 -6.20 -7.36
CA GLY A 42 -10.79 -5.63 -7.04
C GLY A 42 -10.89 -5.08 -5.61
N ALA A 43 -9.75 -4.78 -4.97
CA ALA A 43 -9.69 -4.21 -3.63
C ALA A 43 -9.86 -2.69 -3.66
N GLN A 44 -11.10 -2.22 -3.85
CA GLN A 44 -11.39 -0.79 -4.01
C GLN A 44 -10.91 0.05 -2.82
N ARG A 45 -11.12 -0.41 -1.59
CA ARG A 45 -10.67 0.29 -0.36
C ARG A 45 -9.15 0.41 -0.27
N LEU A 46 -8.43 -0.61 -0.74
CA LEU A 46 -6.97 -0.59 -0.81
C LEU A 46 -6.51 0.46 -1.82
N ARG A 47 -7.17 0.53 -2.97
CA ARG A 47 -6.91 1.54 -4.01
C ARG A 47 -7.16 2.96 -3.52
N ASP A 48 -8.29 3.19 -2.85
CA ASP A 48 -8.63 4.50 -2.28
C ASP A 48 -7.60 4.97 -1.24
N GLY A 49 -7.11 4.06 -0.39
CA GLY A 49 -6.03 4.35 0.56
C GLY A 49 -4.70 4.70 -0.13
N CYS A 50 -4.41 4.07 -1.27
CA CYS A 50 -3.20 4.36 -2.06
C CYS A 50 -3.29 5.70 -2.78
N ASP A 51 -4.46 6.04 -3.30
CA ASP A 51 -4.72 7.35 -3.92
C ASP A 51 -4.61 8.46 -2.86
N ALA A 52 -5.13 8.25 -1.65
CA ALA A 52 -4.94 9.17 -0.53
C ALA A 52 -3.46 9.32 -0.14
N PHE A 53 -2.71 8.20 -0.05
CA PHE A 53 -1.27 8.22 0.22
C PHE A 53 -0.49 9.01 -0.84
N HIS A 54 -0.85 8.85 -2.13
CA HIS A 54 -0.25 9.58 -3.23
C HIS A 54 -0.46 11.09 -3.08
N ASN A 55 -1.70 11.51 -2.82
CA ASN A 55 -2.03 12.93 -2.62
C ASN A 55 -1.22 13.54 -1.47
N PHE A 56 -1.20 12.87 -0.31
CA PHE A 56 -0.43 13.36 0.84
C PHE A 56 1.08 13.37 0.58
N SER A 57 1.59 12.44 -0.22
CA SER A 57 3.00 12.43 -0.64
C SER A 57 3.34 13.64 -1.51
N CYS A 58 2.43 14.02 -2.40
CA CYS A 58 2.56 15.20 -3.27
C CYS A 58 2.47 16.51 -2.47
N GLU A 59 1.61 16.55 -1.45
CA GLU A 59 1.47 17.67 -0.51
C GLU A 59 2.62 17.74 0.53
N GLN A 60 3.57 16.80 0.49
CA GLN A 60 4.63 16.65 1.50
C GLN A 60 4.10 16.51 2.93
N ASN A 61 2.87 16.01 3.07
CA ASN A 61 2.19 15.85 4.34
C ASN A 61 2.56 14.50 4.96
N ALA A 62 3.63 14.48 5.76
CA ALA A 62 4.11 13.27 6.42
C ALA A 62 3.05 12.61 7.32
N GLU A 63 2.26 13.40 8.05
CA GLU A 63 1.21 12.89 8.93
C GLU A 63 0.09 12.22 8.13
N GLY A 64 -0.34 12.85 7.03
CA GLY A 64 -1.30 12.27 6.08
C GLY A 64 -0.78 10.98 5.45
N CYS A 65 0.48 10.96 5.02
CA CYS A 65 1.14 9.76 4.51
C CYS A 65 1.14 8.62 5.54
N MET A 66 1.45 8.91 6.80
CA MET A 66 1.44 7.91 7.86
C MET A 66 0.04 7.32 8.09
N ARG A 67 -0.98 8.17 8.19
CA ARG A 67 -2.36 7.71 8.37
C ARG A 67 -2.84 6.86 7.20
N SER A 68 -2.60 7.32 5.97
CA SER A 68 -2.99 6.58 4.77
C SER A 68 -2.23 5.26 4.63
N LEU A 69 -0.93 5.22 4.92
CA LEU A 69 -0.15 3.98 4.88
C LEU A 69 -0.69 2.95 5.88
N GLN A 70 -1.10 3.41 7.07
CA GLN A 70 -1.69 2.55 8.09
C GLN A 70 -3.03 1.96 7.62
N GLN A 71 -3.89 2.77 6.97
CA GLN A 71 -5.11 2.27 6.33
C GLN A 71 -4.81 1.24 5.23
N VAL A 72 -3.86 1.53 4.32
CA VAL A 72 -3.51 0.62 3.22
C VAL A 72 -3.02 -0.72 3.77
N LYS A 73 -2.18 -0.72 4.81
CA LYS A 73 -1.74 -1.96 5.48
C LYS A 73 -2.91 -2.76 6.04
N GLN A 74 -3.85 -2.09 6.69
CA GLN A 74 -4.99 -2.76 7.32
C GLN A 74 -5.92 -3.38 6.26
N GLU A 75 -6.23 -2.64 5.19
CA GLU A 75 -7.02 -3.16 4.07
C GLU A 75 -6.29 -4.30 3.34
N TYR A 76 -4.96 -4.21 3.20
CA TYR A 76 -4.16 -5.25 2.58
C TYR A 76 -4.23 -6.56 3.38
N LEU A 77 -4.14 -6.50 4.71
CA LEU A 77 -4.27 -7.68 5.58
C LEU A 77 -5.65 -8.33 5.43
N ILE A 78 -6.73 -7.52 5.36
CA ILE A 78 -8.09 -8.03 5.15
C ILE A 78 -8.21 -8.74 3.80
N VAL A 79 -7.67 -8.13 2.73
CA VAL A 79 -7.67 -8.72 1.38
C VAL A 79 -6.86 -10.02 1.36
N LYS A 80 -5.69 -10.02 2.01
CA LYS A 80 -4.81 -11.19 2.13
C LYS A 80 -5.50 -12.34 2.86
N GLU A 81 -6.11 -12.07 4.01
CA GLU A 81 -6.87 -13.06 4.78
C GLU A 81 -8.04 -13.63 3.97
N LYS A 82 -8.84 -12.76 3.32
CA LYS A 82 -9.97 -13.19 2.48
C LYS A 82 -9.53 -14.07 1.31
N LEU A 83 -8.47 -13.68 0.60
CA LEU A 83 -7.94 -14.48 -0.50
C LEU A 83 -7.30 -15.78 -0.03
N GLN A 84 -6.55 -15.78 1.09
CA GLN A 84 -5.99 -17.00 1.66
C GLN A 84 -7.09 -17.97 2.09
N ASN A 85 -8.17 -17.48 2.68
CA ASN A 85 -9.33 -18.30 3.02
C ASN A 85 -10.00 -18.89 1.77
N LEU A 86 -10.18 -18.10 0.71
CA LEU A 86 -10.74 -18.59 -0.56
C LEU A 86 -9.87 -19.67 -1.22
N ILE A 87 -8.54 -19.51 -1.19
CA ILE A 87 -7.60 -20.49 -1.76
C ILE A 87 -7.60 -21.77 -0.93
N THR A 88 -7.69 -21.66 0.41
CA THR A 88 -7.67 -22.81 1.33
C THR A 88 -8.96 -23.62 1.26
N VAL A 89 -10.12 -22.99 1.04
CA VAL A 89 -11.43 -23.70 0.96
C VAL A 89 -11.59 -24.54 -0.32
N CYS A 90 -10.72 -24.34 -1.33
CA CYS A 90 -10.73 -25.12 -2.57
C CYS A 90 -9.62 -26.20 -2.66
N SER A 91 -8.93 -26.52 -1.54
CA SER A 91 -7.87 -27.54 -1.48
C SER A 91 -8.35 -28.88 -0.93
#